data_AF-A0A352FV58-F1
#
_entry.id   AF-A0A352FV58-F1
#
_cell.length_a   1.000
_cell.length_b   1.000
_cell.length_c   1.000
_cell.angle_alpha   90.00
_cell.angle_beta   90.00
_cell.angle_gamma   90.00
#
_symmetry.space_group_name_H-M   'P 1'
#
loop_
_entity.id
_entity.type
_entity.pdbx_description
1 polymer ?
#
loop_
_entity_poly.entity_id
_entity_poly.type
_entity_poly.pdbx_seq_one_letter_code
_entity_poly.pdbx_strand_id
1 'polypeptide(L)'
;MNQRHLQEGREQKAWTQEEAASRLGVSQPYLSLLEKGLRPVPEKLARKAATVYDLSAVTLPVERSWNSVQPKDEKTLAADLAALGYPGFSYLRGRRKKNPAEVLLSALCVKNLESRLTEALPWVLLKYTDLDWQWLVSAAKAKDLQNKLGFLTNVARRIAETRGEGAKAETLRNQEVLLERSRLLLEDTLCHDSLTNAEKRWLETSRPEEAKHWRLFTDFSLEHLRYVF
;
A
#
# COMPACT_ATOMS: atom_id res chain seq x y z
N MET A 1 -12.63 -6.66 -1.24
CA MET A 1 -13.69 -6.79 -0.21
C MET A 1 -14.17 -8.22 -0.15
N ASN A 2 -14.23 -8.82 1.04
CA ASN A 2 -14.82 -10.13 1.26
C ASN A 2 -16.20 -9.98 1.94
N GLN A 3 -16.88 -11.11 2.19
CA GLN A 3 -18.19 -11.14 2.84
C GLN A 3 -18.16 -10.60 4.28
N ARG A 4 -17.05 -10.79 5.01
CA ARG A 4 -16.89 -10.29 6.39
C ARG A 4 -16.85 -8.77 6.41
N HIS A 5 -16.05 -8.14 5.54
CA HIS A 5 -15.99 -6.67 5.45
C HIS A 5 -17.36 -6.05 5.11
N LEU A 6 -18.18 -6.75 4.32
CA LEU A 6 -19.53 -6.29 3.98
C LEU A 6 -20.47 -6.34 5.19
N GLN A 7 -20.40 -7.44 5.95
CA GLN A 7 -21.18 -7.63 7.17
C GLN A 7 -20.74 -6.67 8.28
N GLU A 8 -19.43 -6.60 8.57
CA GLU A 8 -18.84 -5.72 9.57
C GLU A 8 -19.13 -4.25 9.27
N GLY A 9 -19.05 -3.84 7.99
CA GLY A 9 -19.38 -2.48 7.58
C GLY A 9 -20.83 -2.10 7.84
N ARG A 10 -21.77 -3.04 7.61
CA ARG A 10 -23.17 -2.85 7.96
C ARG A 10 -23.37 -2.75 9.47
N GLU A 11 -22.74 -3.66 10.23
CA GLU A 11 -22.84 -3.70 11.69
C GLU A 11 -22.26 -2.45 12.36
N GLN A 12 -21.14 -1.92 11.86
CA GLN A 12 -20.55 -0.65 12.32
C GLN A 12 -21.46 0.56 12.09
N LYS A 13 -22.31 0.51 11.05
CA LYS A 13 -23.35 1.54 10.81
C LYS A 13 -24.63 1.29 11.61
N ALA A 14 -24.71 0.20 12.36
CA ALA A 14 -25.91 -0.27 13.07
C ALA A 14 -27.14 -0.39 12.14
N TRP A 15 -26.93 -0.79 10.88
CA TRP A 15 -28.01 -0.94 9.90
C TRP A 15 -28.52 -2.38 9.84
N THR A 16 -29.82 -2.50 9.60
CA THR A 16 -30.46 -3.76 9.21
C THR A 16 -30.03 -4.16 7.79
N GLN A 17 -30.25 -5.43 7.42
CA GLN A 17 -29.97 -5.87 6.05
C GLN A 17 -30.85 -5.16 5.01
N GLU A 18 -32.08 -4.77 5.36
CA GLU A 18 -32.97 -4.04 4.44
C GLU A 18 -32.48 -2.62 4.19
N GLU A 19 -32.12 -1.88 5.24
CA GLU A 19 -31.56 -0.53 5.12
C GLU A 19 -30.26 -0.53 4.32
N ALA A 20 -29.37 -1.47 4.62
CA ALA A 20 -28.12 -1.66 3.90
C ALA A 20 -28.35 -1.97 2.42
N ALA A 21 -29.26 -2.91 2.11
CA ALA A 21 -29.58 -3.27 0.74
C ALA A 21 -30.13 -2.08 -0.05
N SER A 22 -31.02 -1.29 0.57
CA SER A 22 -31.56 -0.05 -0.02
C SER A 22 -30.46 0.97 -0.32
N ARG A 23 -29.57 1.26 0.63
CA ARG A 23 -28.43 2.19 0.43
C ARG A 23 -27.45 1.70 -0.64
N LEU A 24 -27.24 0.40 -0.72
CA LEU A 24 -26.40 -0.24 -1.74
C LEU A 24 -27.10 -0.36 -3.10
N GLY A 25 -28.42 -0.18 -3.17
CA GLY A 25 -29.21 -0.31 -4.41
C GLY A 25 -29.34 -1.76 -4.88
N VAL A 26 -29.46 -2.70 -3.94
CA VAL A 26 -29.66 -4.13 -4.20
C VAL A 26 -30.85 -4.66 -3.38
N SER A 27 -31.33 -5.87 -3.66
CA SER A 27 -32.38 -6.49 -2.84
C SER A 27 -31.81 -7.08 -1.55
N GLN A 28 -32.61 -7.10 -0.47
CA GLN A 28 -32.20 -7.69 0.81
C GLN A 28 -31.81 -9.18 0.67
N PRO A 29 -32.53 -10.03 -0.08
CA PRO A 29 -32.12 -11.42 -0.27
C PRO A 29 -30.76 -11.52 -0.97
N TYR A 30 -30.49 -10.64 -1.94
CA TYR A 30 -29.20 -10.62 -2.63
C TYR A 30 -28.07 -10.21 -1.69
N LEU A 31 -28.27 -9.18 -0.86
CA LEU A 31 -27.30 -8.79 0.16
C LEU A 31 -27.03 -9.94 1.15
N SER A 32 -28.06 -10.68 1.57
CA SER A 32 -27.92 -11.84 2.44
C SER A 32 -27.05 -12.94 1.82
N LEU A 33 -27.21 -13.21 0.52
CA LEU A 33 -26.34 -14.16 -0.21
C LEU A 33 -24.88 -13.71 -0.24
N LEU A 34 -24.63 -12.41 -0.37
CA LEU A 34 -23.28 -11.84 -0.38
C LEU A 34 -22.63 -11.92 1.00
N GLU A 35 -23.33 -11.53 2.06
CA GLU A 35 -22.83 -11.58 3.45
C GLU A 35 -22.58 -13.02 3.92
N LYS A 36 -23.37 -13.98 3.45
CA LYS A 36 -23.15 -15.41 3.73
C LYS A 36 -22.05 -16.05 2.87
N GLY A 37 -21.46 -15.32 1.93
CA GLY A 37 -20.45 -15.85 1.01
C GLY A 37 -21.02 -16.84 -0.03
N LEU A 38 -22.34 -16.92 -0.18
CA LEU A 38 -23.00 -17.77 -1.18
C LEU A 38 -22.88 -17.17 -2.59
N ARG A 39 -22.58 -15.88 -2.69
CA ARG A 39 -22.19 -15.21 -3.93
C ARG A 39 -20.99 -14.29 -3.70
N PRO A 40 -20.06 -14.19 -4.67
CA PRO A 40 -18.97 -13.23 -4.60
C PRO A 40 -19.49 -11.80 -4.71
N VAL A 41 -18.85 -10.87 -4.00
CA VAL A 41 -19.23 -9.45 -4.08
C VAL A 41 -18.69 -8.83 -5.37
N PRO A 42 -19.55 -8.32 -6.28
CA PRO A 42 -19.09 -7.67 -7.50
C PRO A 42 -18.26 -6.41 -7.19
N GLU A 43 -17.23 -6.12 -7.99
CA GLU A 43 -16.33 -4.99 -7.72
C GLU A 43 -17.03 -3.63 -7.62
N LYS A 44 -18.01 -3.37 -8.50
CA LYS A 44 -18.78 -2.13 -8.47
C LYS A 44 -19.52 -1.98 -7.14
N LEU A 45 -20.10 -3.08 -6.66
CA LEU A 45 -20.80 -3.10 -5.38
C LEU A 45 -19.83 -2.98 -4.21
N ALA A 46 -18.67 -3.65 -4.26
CA ALA A 46 -17.64 -3.53 -3.25
C ALA A 46 -17.12 -2.10 -3.10
N ARG A 47 -16.88 -1.40 -4.21
CA ARG A 47 -16.48 0.01 -4.19
C ARG A 47 -17.60 0.91 -3.63
N LYS A 48 -18.87 0.63 -3.95
CA LYS A 48 -20.01 1.37 -3.39
C LYS A 48 -20.15 1.13 -1.88
N ALA A 49 -20.03 -0.12 -1.45
CA ALA A 49 -20.10 -0.50 -0.05
C ALA A 49 -18.98 0.13 0.77
N ALA A 50 -17.74 0.13 0.26
CA ALA A 50 -16.64 0.81 0.94
C ALA A 50 -16.90 2.30 1.16
N THR A 51 -17.53 3.00 0.20
CA THR A 51 -17.94 4.40 0.38
C THR A 51 -19.11 4.55 1.36
N VAL A 52 -20.17 3.76 1.18
CA VAL A 52 -21.41 3.87 1.96
C VAL A 52 -21.19 3.50 3.44
N TYR A 53 -20.36 2.50 3.69
CA TYR A 53 -19.99 2.06 5.04
C TYR A 53 -18.77 2.79 5.59
N ASP A 54 -18.10 3.64 4.81
CA ASP A 54 -16.84 4.31 5.18
C ASP A 54 -15.74 3.34 5.64
N LEU A 55 -15.57 2.25 4.88
CA LEU A 55 -14.58 1.22 5.18
C LEU A 55 -13.14 1.68 4.91
N SER A 56 -12.20 1.00 5.56
CA SER A 56 -10.77 1.14 5.26
C SER A 56 -10.48 0.90 3.77
N ALA A 57 -9.52 1.66 3.22
CA ALA A 57 -9.12 1.57 1.82
C ALA A 57 -8.64 0.16 1.40
N VAL A 58 -8.12 -0.63 2.35
CA VAL A 58 -7.69 -2.02 2.13
C VAL A 58 -8.86 -2.93 1.73
N THR A 59 -10.09 -2.57 2.13
CA THR A 59 -11.28 -3.33 1.77
C THR A 59 -11.65 -3.18 0.29
N LEU A 60 -11.18 -2.13 -0.39
CA LEU A 60 -11.44 -1.91 -1.81
C LEU A 60 -10.89 -3.08 -2.65
N PRO A 61 -11.58 -3.50 -3.72
CA PRO A 61 -11.01 -4.45 -4.66
C PRO A 61 -9.66 -3.95 -5.18
N VAL A 62 -8.64 -4.80 -5.08
CA VAL A 62 -7.33 -4.55 -5.70
C VAL A 62 -7.51 -4.65 -7.21
N GLU A 63 -7.16 -3.60 -7.94
CA GLU A 63 -7.08 -3.68 -9.39
C GLU A 63 -5.89 -4.56 -9.79
N ARG A 64 -6.17 -5.62 -10.55
CA ARG A 64 -5.15 -6.60 -10.95
C ARG A 64 -4.67 -6.41 -12.38
N SER A 65 -5.41 -5.62 -13.17
CA SER A 65 -4.99 -5.29 -14.54
C SER A 65 -3.79 -4.36 -14.51
N TRP A 66 -2.69 -4.80 -15.11
CA TRP A 66 -1.45 -4.03 -15.16
C TRP A 66 -1.65 -2.65 -15.78
N ASN A 67 -2.48 -2.53 -16.83
CA ASN A 67 -2.77 -1.25 -17.49
C ASN A 67 -3.37 -0.21 -16.53
N SER A 68 -4.04 -0.67 -15.47
CA SER A 68 -4.67 0.21 -14.49
C SER A 68 -3.75 0.55 -13.31
N VAL A 69 -2.81 -0.34 -12.98
CA VAL A 69 -1.84 -0.19 -11.87
C VAL A 69 -0.52 0.45 -12.30
N GLN A 70 -0.26 0.53 -13.60
CA GLN A 70 0.95 1.16 -14.14
C GLN A 70 1.24 2.53 -13.52
N PRO A 71 2.53 2.89 -13.38
CA PRO A 71 2.97 4.20 -12.97
C PRO A 71 2.19 5.30 -13.65
N LYS A 72 1.52 6.13 -12.85
CA LYS A 72 0.96 7.38 -13.33
C LYS A 72 1.97 8.49 -13.10
N ASP A 73 1.69 9.65 -13.67
CA ASP A 73 2.46 10.85 -13.36
C ASP A 73 2.49 11.13 -11.85
N GLU A 74 3.53 11.82 -11.39
CA GLU A 74 3.74 12.17 -9.98
C GLU A 74 2.52 12.86 -9.36
N LYS A 75 1.84 13.71 -10.15
CA LYS A 75 0.61 14.40 -9.73
C LYS A 75 -0.50 13.42 -9.39
N THR A 76 -0.68 12.35 -10.15
CA THR A 76 -1.71 11.36 -9.84
C THR A 76 -1.33 10.53 -8.62
N LEU A 77 -0.05 10.14 -8.47
CA LEU A 77 0.41 9.42 -7.27
C LEU A 77 0.24 10.26 -6.01
N ALA A 78 0.59 11.54 -6.05
CA ALA A 78 0.38 12.47 -4.93
C ALA A 78 -1.11 12.58 -4.55
N ALA A 79 -2.00 12.64 -5.55
CA ALA A 79 -3.44 12.72 -5.32
C ALA A 79 -4.05 11.40 -4.82
N ASP A 80 -3.49 10.26 -5.22
CA ASP A 80 -3.87 8.93 -4.71
C ASP A 80 -3.43 8.78 -3.24
N LEU A 81 -2.21 9.21 -2.89
CA LEU A 81 -1.71 9.24 -1.52
C LEU A 81 -2.50 10.23 -0.63
N ALA A 82 -2.88 11.39 -1.17
CA ALA A 82 -3.79 12.31 -0.51
C ALA A 82 -5.16 11.67 -0.23
N ALA A 83 -5.70 10.89 -1.18
CA ALA A 83 -6.95 10.15 -0.97
C ALA A 83 -6.86 9.06 0.10
N LEU A 84 -5.67 8.47 0.28
CA LEU A 84 -5.37 7.57 1.40
C LEU A 84 -5.19 8.32 2.73
N GLY A 85 -5.10 9.65 2.70
CA GLY A 85 -4.98 10.52 3.86
C GLY A 85 -3.54 10.71 4.33
N TYR A 86 -2.56 10.71 3.42
CA TYR A 86 -1.17 11.03 3.75
C TYR A 86 -1.05 12.51 4.15
N PRO A 87 -0.50 12.83 5.35
CA PRO A 87 -0.44 14.21 5.83
C PRO A 87 0.33 15.16 4.92
N GLY A 88 1.44 14.69 4.32
CA GLY A 88 2.29 15.48 3.44
C GLY A 88 1.60 15.93 2.14
N PHE A 89 0.44 15.36 1.78
CA PHE A 89 -0.37 15.76 0.63
C PHE A 89 -1.80 16.16 1.01
N SER A 90 -2.05 16.49 2.28
CA SER A 90 -3.37 16.89 2.79
C SER A 90 -3.96 18.13 2.09
N TYR A 91 -3.12 18.98 1.52
CA TYR A 91 -3.53 20.16 0.73
C TYR A 91 -4.07 19.81 -0.67
N LEU A 92 -3.82 18.59 -1.16
CA LEU A 92 -4.32 18.16 -2.47
C LEU A 92 -5.77 17.71 -2.35
N ARG A 93 -6.55 18.04 -3.39
CA ARG A 93 -7.90 17.50 -3.52
C ARG A 93 -7.79 16.00 -3.81
N GLY A 94 -8.07 15.17 -2.81
CA GLY A 94 -8.02 13.72 -2.93
C GLY A 94 -8.89 13.22 -4.09
N ARG A 95 -8.37 12.24 -4.84
CA ARG A 95 -9.16 11.50 -5.83
C ARG A 95 -10.02 10.46 -5.15
N ARG A 96 -10.71 9.65 -5.96
CA ARG A 96 -11.38 8.43 -5.48
C ARG A 96 -10.36 7.54 -4.75
N LYS A 97 -10.66 7.16 -3.51
CA LYS A 97 -9.84 6.21 -2.73
C LYS A 97 -9.56 4.94 -3.56
N LYS A 98 -8.30 4.55 -3.57
CA LYS A 98 -7.76 3.36 -4.22
C LYS A 98 -7.33 2.35 -3.17
N ASN A 99 -7.14 1.10 -3.58
CA ASN A 99 -6.55 0.14 -2.65
C ASN A 99 -5.08 0.57 -2.36
N PRO A 100 -4.58 0.56 -1.11
CA PRO A 100 -3.22 1.03 -0.86
C PRO A 100 -2.15 0.13 -1.49
N ALA A 101 -2.43 -1.18 -1.70
CA ALA A 101 -1.49 -2.10 -2.33
C ALA A 101 -1.24 -1.76 -3.81
N GLU A 102 -2.26 -1.34 -4.55
CA GLU A 102 -2.10 -0.89 -5.94
C GLU A 102 -1.36 0.46 -6.02
N VAL A 103 -1.60 1.38 -5.07
CA VAL A 103 -0.87 2.66 -5.01
C VAL A 103 0.61 2.42 -4.73
N LEU A 104 0.93 1.54 -3.78
CA LEU A 104 2.31 1.17 -3.44
C LEU A 104 3.01 0.52 -4.64
N LEU A 105 2.37 -0.46 -5.29
CA LEU A 105 2.94 -1.12 -6.46
C LEU A 105 3.17 -0.13 -7.62
N SER A 106 2.20 0.75 -7.88
CA SER A 106 2.31 1.78 -8.91
C SER A 106 3.49 2.71 -8.67
N ALA A 107 3.68 3.15 -7.41
CA ALA A 107 4.79 4.02 -7.03
C ALA A 107 6.15 3.32 -7.16
N LEU A 108 6.27 2.06 -6.73
CA LEU A 108 7.51 1.29 -6.83
C LEU A 108 7.98 1.04 -8.27
N CYS A 109 7.05 1.07 -9.22
CA CYS A 109 7.35 0.93 -10.64
C CYS A 109 7.85 2.23 -11.30
N VAL A 110 7.77 3.37 -10.61
CA VAL A 110 8.28 4.65 -11.13
C VAL A 110 9.81 4.61 -11.09
N LYS A 111 10.46 4.95 -12.20
CA LYS A 111 11.93 4.96 -12.30
C LYS A 111 12.57 6.07 -11.47
N ASN A 112 11.97 7.26 -11.49
CA ASN A 112 12.43 8.44 -10.78
C ASN A 112 11.25 9.02 -10.01
N LEU A 113 11.22 8.80 -8.71
CA LEU A 113 10.15 9.22 -7.82
C LEU A 113 10.65 10.37 -6.94
N GLU A 114 9.88 11.46 -6.90
CA GLU A 114 10.20 12.60 -6.03
C GLU A 114 10.35 12.15 -4.56
N SER A 115 11.32 12.73 -3.84
CA SER A 115 11.63 12.41 -2.45
C SER A 115 10.41 12.36 -1.53
N ARG A 116 9.47 13.31 -1.66
CA ARG A 116 8.22 13.35 -0.87
C ARG A 116 7.29 12.17 -1.13
N LEU A 117 7.24 11.68 -2.37
CA LEU A 117 6.45 10.51 -2.74
C LEU A 117 7.10 9.24 -2.17
N THR A 118 8.44 9.14 -2.22
CA THR A 118 9.20 8.04 -1.60
C THR A 118 9.01 8.00 -0.09
N GLU A 119 9.01 9.16 0.57
CA GLU A 119 8.74 9.33 2.00
C GLU A 119 7.36 8.80 2.42
N ALA A 120 6.37 8.90 1.55
CA ALA A 120 5.01 8.45 1.82
C ALA A 120 4.86 6.92 1.81
N LEU A 121 5.77 6.18 1.16
CA LEU A 121 5.60 4.73 0.96
C LEU A 121 5.72 3.92 2.26
N PRO A 122 6.71 4.15 3.14
CA PRO A 122 6.74 3.52 4.46
C PRO A 122 5.51 3.85 5.30
N TRP A 123 4.96 5.07 5.18
CA TRP A 123 3.73 5.46 5.86
C TRP A 123 2.53 4.64 5.39
N VAL A 124 2.41 4.33 4.10
CA VAL A 124 1.35 3.46 3.57
C VAL A 124 1.41 2.08 4.23
N LEU A 125 2.61 1.49 4.30
CA LEU A 125 2.82 0.18 4.93
C LEU A 125 2.50 0.19 6.44
N LEU A 126 2.82 1.28 7.13
CA LEU A 126 2.57 1.44 8.56
C LEU A 126 1.08 1.69 8.88
N LYS A 127 0.38 2.42 8.02
CA LYS A 127 -1.05 2.72 8.18
C LYS A 127 -1.92 1.52 7.81
N TYR A 128 -1.50 0.76 6.81
CA TYR A 128 -2.24 -0.38 6.26
C TYR A 128 -1.39 -1.64 6.42
N THR A 129 -1.36 -2.21 7.63
CA THR A 129 -0.60 -3.45 7.89
C THR A 129 -1.33 -4.71 7.40
N ASP A 130 -2.64 -4.60 7.20
CA ASP A 130 -3.57 -5.65 6.77
C ASP A 130 -3.72 -5.75 5.24
N LEU A 131 -2.75 -5.23 4.48
CA LEU A 131 -2.72 -5.32 3.01
C LEU A 131 -2.84 -6.77 2.53
N ASP A 132 -3.29 -6.94 1.28
CA ASP A 132 -3.18 -8.21 0.56
C ASP A 132 -1.70 -8.46 0.20
N TRP A 133 -0.91 -8.85 1.21
CA TRP A 133 0.52 -9.10 1.10
C TRP A 133 0.83 -10.25 0.15
N GLN A 134 -0.04 -11.25 0.08
CA GLN A 134 0.12 -12.36 -0.86
C GLN A 134 0.10 -11.85 -2.31
N TRP A 135 -0.89 -11.01 -2.65
CA TRP A 135 -0.93 -10.37 -3.96
C TRP A 135 0.23 -9.40 -4.16
N LEU A 136 0.51 -8.52 -3.19
CA LEU A 136 1.53 -7.48 -3.32
C LEU A 136 2.94 -8.06 -3.53
N VAL A 137 3.32 -9.07 -2.75
CA VAL A 137 4.61 -9.78 -2.90
C VAL A 137 4.69 -10.48 -4.26
N SER A 138 3.61 -11.14 -4.69
CA SER A 138 3.58 -11.81 -5.99
C SER A 138 3.71 -10.82 -7.15
N ALA A 139 3.04 -9.68 -7.05
CA ALA A 139 3.08 -8.62 -8.06
C ALA A 139 4.45 -7.91 -8.09
N ALA A 140 5.06 -7.67 -6.92
CA ALA A 140 6.41 -7.11 -6.82
C ALA A 140 7.44 -8.05 -7.45
N LYS A 141 7.38 -9.36 -7.18
CA LYS A 141 8.26 -10.36 -7.79
C LYS A 141 8.12 -10.43 -9.30
N ALA A 142 6.91 -10.31 -9.83
CA ALA A 142 6.68 -10.30 -11.28
C ALA A 142 7.26 -9.07 -12.00
N LYS A 143 7.77 -8.10 -11.24
CA LYS A 143 8.32 -6.83 -11.72
C LYS A 143 9.72 -6.54 -11.19
N ASP A 144 10.35 -7.50 -10.50
CA ASP A 144 11.66 -7.37 -9.86
C ASP A 144 11.74 -6.25 -8.80
N LEU A 145 10.63 -5.95 -8.11
CA LEU A 145 10.52 -4.86 -7.13
C LEU A 145 10.64 -5.32 -5.67
N GLN A 146 10.85 -6.61 -5.43
CA GLN A 146 10.87 -7.18 -4.10
C GLN A 146 11.96 -6.59 -3.20
N ASN A 147 13.08 -6.12 -3.76
CA ASN A 147 14.12 -5.44 -3.00
C ASN A 147 13.65 -4.06 -2.51
N LYS A 148 13.00 -3.27 -3.40
CA LYS A 148 12.40 -1.98 -3.03
C LYS A 148 11.32 -2.15 -1.97
N LEU A 149 10.43 -3.13 -2.16
CA LEU A 149 9.37 -3.43 -1.20
C LEU A 149 9.93 -3.94 0.14
N GLY A 150 10.94 -4.81 0.12
CA GLY A 150 11.60 -5.33 1.32
C GLY A 150 12.24 -4.23 2.14
N PHE A 151 12.98 -3.33 1.48
CA PHE A 151 13.58 -2.17 2.13
C PHE A 151 12.54 -1.24 2.75
N LEU A 152 11.48 -0.88 2.03
CA LEU A 152 10.41 -0.04 2.58
C LEU A 152 9.66 -0.70 3.76
N THR A 153 9.50 -2.03 3.70
CA THR A 153 8.91 -2.82 4.79
C THR A 153 9.80 -2.79 6.03
N ASN A 154 11.11 -2.92 5.85
CA ASN A 154 12.09 -2.75 6.92
C ASN A 154 12.02 -1.36 7.56
N VAL A 155 12.00 -0.30 6.74
CA VAL A 155 11.86 1.08 7.22
C VAL A 155 10.56 1.25 8.01
N ALA A 156 9.42 0.80 7.46
CA ALA A 156 8.13 0.87 8.15
C ALA A 156 8.13 0.09 9.47
N ARG A 157 8.76 -1.09 9.51
CA ARG A 157 8.91 -1.89 10.74
C ARG A 157 9.70 -1.13 11.80
N ARG A 158 10.85 -0.53 11.44
CA ARG A 158 11.66 0.23 12.39
C ARG A 158 10.89 1.43 12.96
N ILE A 159 10.08 2.10 12.14
CA ILE A 159 9.20 3.17 12.63
C ILE A 159 8.21 2.62 13.68
N ALA A 160 7.55 1.50 13.38
CA ALA A 160 6.63 0.86 14.32
C ALA A 160 7.33 0.49 15.65
N GLU A 161 8.56 -0.03 15.59
CA GLU A 161 9.38 -0.34 16.76
C GLU A 161 9.71 0.91 17.57
N THR A 162 10.15 1.99 16.93
CA THR A 162 10.45 3.27 17.62
C THR A 162 9.22 3.90 18.29
N ARG A 163 8.02 3.64 17.76
CA ARG A 163 6.74 4.12 18.31
C ARG A 163 6.15 3.20 19.38
N GLY A 164 6.76 2.05 19.65
CA GLY A 164 6.21 1.03 20.54
C GLY A 164 4.98 0.30 19.98
N GLU A 165 4.74 0.38 18.67
CA GLU A 165 3.62 -0.29 17.98
C GLU A 165 3.96 -1.77 17.70
N GLY A 166 4.22 -2.55 18.77
CA GLY A 166 4.78 -3.91 18.68
C GLY A 166 4.01 -4.88 17.77
N ALA A 167 2.67 -4.82 17.77
CA ALA A 167 1.84 -5.67 16.91
C ALA A 167 2.05 -5.37 15.41
N LYS A 168 2.19 -4.09 15.05
CA LYS A 168 2.48 -3.69 13.66
C LYS A 168 3.90 -4.05 13.26
N ALA A 169 4.86 -3.80 14.15
CA ALA A 169 6.25 -4.18 13.94
C ALA A 169 6.39 -5.69 13.67
N GLU A 170 5.73 -6.52 14.47
CA GLU A 170 5.75 -7.97 14.28
C GLU A 170 5.05 -8.41 12.98
N THR A 171 3.93 -7.77 12.63
CA THR A 171 3.27 -8.02 11.34
C THR A 171 4.23 -7.72 10.19
N LEU A 172 4.86 -6.55 10.18
CA LEU A 172 5.81 -6.13 9.14
C LEU A 172 7.06 -7.02 9.11
N ARG A 173 7.56 -7.46 10.27
CA ARG A 173 8.67 -8.42 10.36
C ARG A 173 8.36 -9.74 9.66
N ASN A 174 7.16 -10.27 9.85
CA ASN A 174 6.74 -11.49 9.18
C ASN A 174 6.68 -11.33 7.65
N GLN A 175 6.27 -10.15 7.16
CA GLN A 175 6.27 -9.87 5.72
C GLN A 175 7.69 -9.66 5.18
N GLU A 176 8.58 -9.03 5.94
CA GLU A 176 10.00 -8.90 5.62
C GLU A 176 10.66 -10.27 5.43
N VAL A 177 10.39 -11.22 6.33
CA VAL A 177 10.87 -12.61 6.21
C VAL A 177 10.39 -13.30 4.92
N LEU A 178 9.17 -13.01 4.47
CA LEU A 178 8.67 -13.55 3.20
C LEU A 178 9.39 -12.93 1.99
N LEU A 179 9.65 -11.62 2.02
CA LEU A 179 10.37 -10.92 0.97
C LEU A 179 11.84 -11.34 0.89
N GLU A 180 12.47 -11.62 2.03
CA GLU A 180 13.87 -12.06 2.14
C GLU A 180 14.12 -13.32 1.32
N ARG A 181 13.16 -14.26 1.33
CA ARG A 181 13.23 -15.51 0.56
C ARG A 181 13.26 -15.30 -0.96
N SER A 182 12.88 -14.10 -1.42
CA SER A 182 12.85 -13.72 -2.83
C SER A 182 13.82 -12.60 -3.20
N ARG A 183 14.69 -12.19 -2.26
CA ARG A 183 15.62 -11.09 -2.43
C ARG A 183 16.49 -11.28 -3.67
N LEU A 184 16.56 -10.24 -4.51
CA LEU A 184 17.36 -10.25 -5.72
C LEU A 184 18.82 -9.96 -5.41
N LEU A 185 19.71 -10.63 -6.15
CA LEU A 185 21.15 -10.36 -6.13
C LEU A 185 21.52 -9.12 -6.96
N LEU A 186 20.67 -8.72 -7.91
CA LEU A 186 20.92 -7.54 -8.71
C LEU A 186 20.79 -6.28 -7.83
N GLU A 187 21.71 -5.33 -8.02
CA GLU A 187 21.60 -4.03 -7.38
C GLU A 187 20.61 -3.14 -8.14
N ASP A 188 19.86 -2.34 -7.40
CA ASP A 188 18.81 -1.46 -7.94
C ASP A 188 18.81 -0.10 -7.19
N THR A 189 17.93 0.81 -7.57
CA THR A 189 17.71 2.10 -6.91
C THR A 189 16.35 2.11 -6.20
N LEU A 190 16.17 2.96 -5.19
CA LEU A 190 14.84 3.21 -4.62
C LEU A 190 14.09 4.27 -5.45
N CYS A 191 13.76 3.91 -6.69
CA CYS A 191 13.08 4.79 -7.65
C CYS A 191 13.87 6.07 -7.95
N HIS A 192 15.17 5.91 -8.25
CA HIS A 192 16.05 7.01 -8.66
C HIS A 192 17.05 6.54 -9.73
N ASP A 193 16.53 6.07 -10.87
CA ASP A 193 17.34 5.57 -12.00
C ASP A 193 18.22 6.65 -12.63
N SER A 194 17.92 7.93 -12.42
CA SER A 194 18.70 9.08 -12.90
C SER A 194 20.02 9.31 -12.15
N LEU A 195 20.38 8.45 -11.19
CA LEU A 195 21.65 8.54 -10.46
C LEU A 195 22.86 8.57 -11.41
N THR A 196 23.65 9.62 -11.27
CA THR A 196 24.95 9.76 -11.93
C THR A 196 25.96 8.74 -11.37
N ASN A 197 27.02 8.47 -12.13
CA ASN A 197 28.09 7.58 -11.68
C ASN A 197 28.81 8.09 -10.42
N ALA A 198 28.86 9.42 -10.23
CA ALA A 198 29.44 10.02 -9.03
C ALA A 198 28.57 9.73 -7.80
N GLU A 199 27.25 9.90 -7.91
CA GLU A 199 26.32 9.61 -6.83
C GLU A 199 26.30 8.11 -6.50
N LYS A 200 26.35 7.22 -7.51
CA LYS A 200 26.44 5.77 -7.27
C LYS A 200 27.68 5.39 -6.46
N ARG A 201 28.86 5.91 -6.83
CA ARG A 201 30.11 5.67 -6.07
C ARG A 201 30.03 6.20 -4.65
N TRP A 202 29.40 7.36 -4.45
CA TRP A 202 29.16 7.89 -3.11
C TRP A 202 28.23 6.97 -2.29
N LEU A 203 27.16 6.46 -2.90
CA LEU A 203 26.22 5.54 -2.27
C LEU A 203 26.81 4.15 -1.98
N GLU A 204 27.83 3.69 -2.70
CA GLU A 204 28.53 2.44 -2.38
C GLU A 204 29.09 2.45 -0.94
N THR A 205 29.56 3.62 -0.48
CA THR A 205 30.17 3.79 0.84
C THR A 205 29.21 4.37 1.88
N SER A 206 28.26 5.21 1.46
CA SER A 206 27.44 6.03 2.37
C SER A 206 26.05 5.47 2.65
N ARG A 207 25.56 4.48 1.88
CA ARG A 207 24.21 3.91 2.07
C ARG A 207 24.08 3.17 3.42
N PRO A 208 22.92 3.20 4.07
CA PRO A 208 22.69 2.50 5.33
C PRO A 208 22.78 0.97 5.13
N GLU A 209 23.08 0.25 6.21
CA GLU A 209 23.26 -1.21 6.18
C GLU A 209 22.02 -1.94 5.67
N GLU A 210 20.83 -1.44 5.96
CA GLU A 210 19.58 -2.00 5.46
C GLU A 210 19.45 -1.82 3.94
N ALA A 211 19.92 -0.70 3.39
CA ALA A 211 19.96 -0.50 1.95
C ALA A 211 21.00 -1.44 1.28
N LYS A 212 22.15 -1.68 1.92
CA LYS A 212 23.12 -2.69 1.47
C LYS A 212 22.52 -4.09 1.46
N HIS A 213 21.82 -4.45 2.53
CA HIS A 213 21.14 -5.74 2.68
C HIS A 213 20.16 -6.01 1.54
N TRP A 214 19.30 -5.03 1.24
CA TRP A 214 18.36 -5.08 0.13
C TRP A 214 18.95 -4.70 -1.23
N ARG A 215 20.27 -4.50 -1.33
CA ARG A 215 21.00 -4.16 -2.57
C ARG A 215 20.44 -2.94 -3.30
N LEU A 216 20.10 -1.90 -2.55
CA LEU A 216 19.60 -0.64 -3.09
C LEU A 216 20.67 0.46 -3.00
N PHE A 217 20.80 1.26 -4.05
CA PHE A 217 21.50 2.54 -4.04
C PHE A 217 20.54 3.63 -3.57
N THR A 218 20.53 3.89 -2.27
CA THR A 218 19.75 4.95 -1.65
C THR A 218 20.37 5.35 -0.32
N ASP A 219 20.29 6.64 0.01
CA ASP A 219 20.61 7.22 1.32
C ASP A 219 19.35 7.34 2.21
N PHE A 220 18.20 6.89 1.72
CA PHE A 220 16.93 6.97 2.43
C PHE A 220 17.02 6.27 3.78
N SER A 221 16.57 6.96 4.81
CA SER A 221 16.67 6.53 6.21
C SER A 221 15.53 7.13 7.02
N LEU A 222 15.38 6.70 8.27
CA LEU A 222 14.32 7.20 9.18
C LEU A 222 14.37 8.72 9.37
N GLU A 223 15.55 9.33 9.28
CA GLU A 223 15.77 10.77 9.47
C GLU A 223 15.13 11.61 8.35
N HIS A 224 14.89 11.00 7.18
CA HIS A 224 14.29 11.66 6.03
C HIS A 224 12.75 11.71 6.10
N LEU A 225 12.13 11.08 7.11
CA LEU A 225 10.68 10.99 7.25
C LEU A 225 10.13 12.15 8.08
N ARG A 226 9.52 13.16 7.45
CA ARG A 226 8.92 14.33 8.11
C ARG A 226 7.49 14.08 8.58
N TYR A 227 6.72 13.25 7.89
CA TYR A 227 5.29 13.03 8.16
C TYR A 227 4.96 11.65 8.73
N VAL A 228 5.98 10.91 9.13
CA VAL A 228 5.85 9.57 9.73
C VAL A 228 6.27 9.57 11.19
N PHE A 229 6.18 10.72 11.86
CA PHE A 229 6.27 10.88 13.31
C PHE A 229 4.91 11.30 13.86
#